data_AF-A0A139PIZ5-F1
#
_entry.id   AF-A0A139PIZ5-F1
#
_cell.length_a   1.000
_cell.length_b   1.000
_cell.length_c   1.000
_cell.angle_alpha   90.00
_cell.angle_beta   90.00
_cell.angle_gamma   90.00
#
_symmetry.space_group_name_H-M   'P 1'
#
loop_
_entity.id
_entity.type
_entity.pdbx_description
1 polymer ?
#
loop_
_entity_poly.entity_id
_entity_poly.type
_entity_poly.pdbx_seq_one_letter_code
_entity_poly.pdbx_strand_id
1 'polypeptide(L)'
;MKDLRAYDSYSGGLFDDLDSIDVQLSRGLAQIESSWDAKNGVFKVPSDLTWVNYLTAYADTKDMQLSRQEKAFVQTMMAEYGFDAETAQQLLTIKQGIDRKFPNSSQEFRDYIFLRVVGAANYDDFKWNETAGGLWQYFYYEFVSDPQTGQKLRTLKPVLEIFQELGLKEEKAKELYYNLRLQHEMAGGEVANITKLKEKRFEYNSAKTKYEKVYGTSGNFDQFWDSKLKAYSNNGVGHADFTHQSITMATHLNPNQVQLSDLYGGRERVKDLSGWEGDTTFNANDMKPSIGEDDYKADLDSVNLIGRMQKGQSYDQAISSYYADLQKDSSQREREFLKNKDWNTVRDTIYDSLRPTDIKLDGEGALKAYIERKYPGVSKFLNRLEVVAD
;
A
#
# COMPACT_ATOMS: atom_id res chain seq x y z
N MET A 1 -22.23 1.19 -32.97
CA MET A 1 -21.02 0.46 -32.51
C MET A 1 -20.36 1.13 -31.31
N LYS A 2 -20.07 2.44 -31.30
CA LYS A 2 -19.61 3.17 -30.09
C LYS A 2 -20.64 3.13 -28.95
N ASP A 3 -21.91 3.40 -29.26
CA ASP A 3 -22.97 3.44 -28.23
C ASP A 3 -23.30 2.06 -27.65
N LEU A 4 -23.16 1.00 -28.45
CA LEU A 4 -23.30 -0.39 -28.00
C LEU A 4 -22.15 -0.81 -27.08
N ARG A 5 -20.90 -0.42 -27.37
CA ARG A 5 -19.75 -0.66 -26.48
C ARG A 5 -19.83 0.16 -25.19
N ALA A 6 -20.33 1.39 -25.27
CA ALA A 6 -20.59 2.23 -24.10
C ALA A 6 -21.69 1.61 -23.22
N TYR A 7 -22.79 1.14 -23.81
CA TYR A 7 -23.86 0.45 -23.11
C TYR A 7 -23.37 -0.86 -22.46
N ASP A 8 -22.61 -1.69 -23.19
CA ASP A 8 -22.04 -2.96 -22.71
C ASP A 8 -21.05 -2.74 -21.55
N SER A 9 -20.19 -1.71 -21.63
CA SER A 9 -19.29 -1.33 -20.54
C SER A 9 -20.01 -0.74 -19.31
N TYR A 10 -21.15 -0.08 -19.53
CA TYR A 10 -21.97 0.51 -18.48
C TYR A 10 -22.77 -0.56 -17.75
N SER A 11 -23.43 -1.47 -18.47
CA SER A 11 -24.11 -2.61 -17.88
C SER A 11 -23.12 -3.56 -17.21
N GLY A 12 -22.00 -3.85 -17.89
CA GLY A 12 -21.02 -4.84 -17.46
C GLY A 12 -20.53 -4.65 -16.04
N GLY A 13 -20.44 -3.40 -15.56
CA GLY A 13 -20.13 -3.24 -14.15
C GLY A 13 -21.06 -2.40 -13.30
N LEU A 14 -22.24 -2.01 -13.80
CA LEU A 14 -23.37 -1.98 -12.88
C LEU A 14 -23.53 -3.36 -12.21
N PHE A 15 -23.32 -4.44 -12.96
CA PHE A 15 -23.33 -5.81 -12.42
C PHE A 15 -22.16 -6.08 -11.46
N ASP A 16 -20.92 -5.69 -11.79
CA ASP A 16 -19.78 -5.81 -10.86
C ASP A 16 -20.00 -5.07 -9.53
N ASP A 17 -20.55 -3.85 -9.58
CA ASP A 17 -20.80 -3.04 -8.38
C ASP A 17 -21.91 -3.68 -7.52
N LEU A 18 -22.95 -4.23 -8.17
CA LEU A 18 -24.02 -4.98 -7.50
C LEU A 18 -23.53 -6.31 -6.90
N ASP A 19 -22.69 -7.05 -7.62
CA ASP A 19 -22.09 -8.30 -7.14
C ASP A 19 -21.20 -8.04 -5.92
N SER A 20 -20.42 -6.95 -5.94
CA SER A 20 -19.63 -6.53 -4.78
C SER A 20 -20.52 -6.21 -3.58
N ILE A 21 -21.57 -5.39 -3.76
CA ILE A 21 -22.52 -5.06 -2.70
C ILE A 21 -23.21 -6.33 -2.15
N ASP A 22 -23.62 -7.25 -3.01
CA ASP A 22 -24.27 -8.51 -2.62
C ASP A 22 -23.34 -9.39 -1.77
N VAL A 23 -22.07 -9.51 -2.16
CA VAL A 23 -21.05 -10.21 -1.37
C VAL A 23 -20.89 -9.58 0.01
N GLN A 24 -20.80 -8.25 0.09
CA GLN A 24 -20.60 -7.56 1.38
C GLN A 24 -21.84 -7.63 2.28
N LEU A 25 -23.04 -7.52 1.72
CA LEU A 25 -24.29 -7.68 2.46
C LEU A 25 -24.45 -9.11 2.97
N SER A 26 -24.17 -10.11 2.14
CA SER A 26 -24.22 -11.52 2.52
C SER A 26 -23.28 -11.84 3.68
N ARG A 27 -22.05 -11.29 3.64
CA ARG A 27 -21.07 -11.40 4.73
C ARG A 27 -21.54 -10.74 6.00
N GLY A 28 -22.01 -9.50 5.91
CA GLY A 28 -22.52 -8.76 7.06
C GLY A 28 -23.66 -9.50 7.75
N LEU A 29 -24.61 -10.01 6.97
CA LEU A 29 -25.73 -10.82 7.48
C LEU A 29 -25.23 -12.10 8.19
N ALA A 30 -24.36 -12.89 7.55
CA ALA A 30 -23.83 -14.12 8.14
C ALA A 30 -23.05 -13.85 9.45
N GLN A 31 -22.27 -12.77 9.49
CA GLN A 31 -21.57 -12.37 10.71
C GLN A 31 -22.54 -11.92 11.80
N ILE A 32 -23.56 -11.11 11.49
CA ILE A 32 -24.57 -10.66 12.46
C ILE A 32 -25.35 -11.84 13.04
N GLU A 33 -25.74 -12.81 12.20
CA GLU A 33 -26.45 -14.03 12.63
C GLU A 33 -25.64 -14.84 13.65
N SER A 34 -24.32 -14.90 13.48
CA SER A 34 -23.41 -15.61 14.40
C SER A 34 -22.90 -14.76 15.57
N SER A 35 -23.24 -13.48 15.61
CA SER A 35 -22.72 -12.53 16.62
C SER A 35 -23.40 -12.64 17.99
N TRP A 36 -24.56 -13.30 18.10
CA TRP A 36 -25.23 -13.44 19.40
C TRP A 36 -24.61 -14.54 20.27
N ASP A 37 -23.96 -14.16 21.38
CA ASP A 37 -23.53 -15.11 22.41
C ASP A 37 -24.64 -15.30 23.45
N ALA A 38 -25.51 -16.29 23.20
CA ALA A 38 -26.62 -16.64 24.07
C ALA A 38 -26.19 -17.02 25.50
N LYS A 39 -24.95 -17.51 25.68
CA LYS A 39 -24.43 -17.91 27.01
C LYS A 39 -24.15 -16.71 27.89
N ASN A 40 -23.64 -15.63 27.29
CA ASN A 40 -23.25 -14.42 28.00
C ASN A 40 -24.28 -13.28 27.85
N GLY A 41 -25.29 -13.43 26.98
CA GLY A 41 -26.31 -12.42 26.71
C GLY A 41 -25.77 -11.18 26.03
N VAL A 42 -24.69 -11.32 25.24
CA VAL A 42 -24.00 -10.19 24.58
C VAL A 42 -23.83 -10.43 23.09
N PHE A 43 -23.82 -9.35 22.31
CA PHE A 43 -23.35 -9.40 20.93
C PHE A 43 -21.82 -9.36 20.90
N LYS A 44 -21.22 -10.30 20.18
CA LYS A 44 -19.80 -10.28 19.81
C LYS A 44 -19.66 -9.50 18.52
N VAL A 45 -18.86 -8.44 18.55
CA VAL A 45 -18.46 -7.74 17.33
C VAL A 45 -17.47 -8.63 16.58
N PRO A 46 -17.71 -8.96 15.30
CA PRO A 46 -16.76 -9.69 14.47
C PRO A 46 -15.41 -8.97 14.44
N SER A 47 -14.31 -9.73 14.44
CA SER A 47 -12.97 -9.14 14.34
C SER A 47 -12.68 -8.57 12.95
N ASP A 48 -13.26 -9.15 11.90
CA ASP A 48 -13.13 -8.70 10.52
C ASP A 48 -14.38 -7.90 10.11
N LEU A 49 -14.20 -6.57 9.99
CA LEU A 49 -15.23 -5.62 9.58
C LEU A 49 -14.93 -5.03 8.19
N THR A 50 -14.12 -5.70 7.38
CA THR A 50 -13.78 -5.24 6.01
C THR A 50 -15.03 -4.97 5.17
N TRP A 51 -16.08 -5.79 5.30
CA TRP A 51 -17.36 -5.57 4.61
C TRP A 51 -18.02 -4.22 4.96
N VAL A 52 -17.86 -3.75 6.21
CA VAL A 52 -18.35 -2.42 6.63
C VAL A 52 -17.60 -1.31 5.90
N ASN A 53 -16.29 -1.45 5.73
CA ASN A 53 -15.47 -0.46 5.02
C ASN A 53 -15.95 -0.32 3.57
N TYR A 54 -16.21 -1.43 2.89
CA TYR A 54 -16.73 -1.42 1.51
C TYR A 54 -18.12 -0.78 1.39
N LEU A 55 -19.07 -1.13 2.27
CA LEU A 55 -20.40 -0.53 2.24
C LEU A 55 -20.37 0.96 2.59
N THR A 56 -19.51 1.35 3.53
CA THR A 56 -19.29 2.77 3.90
C THR A 56 -18.70 3.52 2.72
N ALA A 57 -17.67 2.97 2.07
CA ALA A 57 -17.06 3.57 0.88
C ALA A 57 -18.08 3.76 -0.25
N TYR A 58 -18.94 2.77 -0.51
CA TYR A 58 -20.04 2.92 -1.47
C TYR A 58 -21.01 4.04 -1.05
N ALA A 59 -21.46 4.04 0.21
CA ALA A 59 -22.40 5.03 0.71
C ALA A 59 -21.87 6.46 0.62
N ASP A 60 -20.60 6.67 0.94
CA ASP A 60 -19.94 7.98 0.93
C ASP A 60 -19.68 8.49 -0.49
N THR A 61 -19.51 7.58 -1.47
CA THR A 61 -19.14 7.94 -2.85
C THR A 61 -20.31 7.91 -3.85
N LYS A 62 -21.47 7.37 -3.48
CA LYS A 62 -22.61 7.19 -4.38
C LYS A 62 -23.05 8.49 -5.07
N ASP A 63 -23.07 9.60 -4.33
CA ASP A 63 -23.55 10.90 -4.81
C ASP A 63 -22.43 11.78 -5.39
N MET A 64 -21.16 11.31 -5.36
CA MET A 64 -20.04 12.02 -5.94
C MET A 64 -20.13 12.05 -7.47
N GLN A 65 -19.81 13.19 -8.06
CA GLN A 65 -19.76 13.40 -9.51
C GLN A 65 -18.42 12.91 -10.08
N LEU A 66 -18.17 11.61 -9.93
CA LEU A 66 -16.99 10.90 -10.41
C LEU A 66 -17.41 9.87 -11.47
N SER A 67 -16.54 9.61 -12.44
CA SER A 67 -16.71 8.46 -13.32
C SER A 67 -16.67 7.16 -12.51
N ARG A 68 -17.18 6.08 -13.11
CA ARG A 68 -17.24 4.78 -12.43
C ARG A 68 -15.85 4.26 -12.02
N GLN A 69 -14.85 4.40 -12.89
CA GLN A 69 -13.48 4.01 -12.60
C GLN A 69 -12.87 4.84 -11.45
N GLU A 70 -13.17 6.13 -11.40
CA GLU A 70 -12.72 7.01 -10.31
C GLU A 70 -13.40 6.65 -8.99
N LYS A 71 -14.69 6.31 -9.01
CA LYS A 71 -15.38 5.79 -7.81
C LYS A 71 -14.76 4.49 -7.34
N ALA A 72 -14.51 3.54 -8.23
CA ALA A 72 -13.89 2.27 -7.89
C ALA A 72 -12.50 2.47 -7.26
N PHE A 73 -11.69 3.38 -7.81
CA PHE A 73 -10.41 3.75 -7.23
C PHE A 73 -10.55 4.33 -5.82
N VAL A 74 -11.40 5.36 -5.64
CA VAL A 74 -11.64 6.01 -4.34
C VAL A 74 -12.15 5.00 -3.31
N GLN A 75 -13.11 4.17 -3.68
CA GLN A 75 -13.67 3.13 -2.82
C GLN A 75 -12.61 2.10 -2.42
N THR A 76 -11.73 1.71 -3.34
CA THR A 76 -10.62 0.79 -3.05
C THR A 76 -9.64 1.43 -2.05
N MET A 77 -9.29 2.71 -2.24
CA MET A 77 -8.43 3.44 -1.30
C MET A 77 -9.02 3.47 0.11
N MET A 78 -10.33 3.65 0.21
CA MET A 78 -11.04 3.64 1.50
C MET A 78 -11.11 2.26 2.12
N ALA A 79 -11.47 1.24 1.34
CA ALA A 79 -11.76 -0.09 1.86
C ALA A 79 -10.50 -0.88 2.24
N GLU A 80 -9.42 -0.76 1.44
CA GLU A 80 -8.24 -1.61 1.57
C GLU A 80 -7.10 -0.98 2.37
N TYR A 81 -7.14 0.34 2.57
CA TYR A 81 -6.12 1.08 3.34
C TYR A 81 -6.71 1.91 4.49
N GLY A 82 -8.04 1.96 4.62
CA GLY A 82 -8.74 2.69 5.67
C GLY A 82 -8.76 4.21 5.48
N PHE A 83 -8.42 4.72 4.29
CA PHE A 83 -8.51 6.16 4.01
C PHE A 83 -9.96 6.65 4.12
N ASP A 84 -10.14 7.89 4.58
CA ASP A 84 -11.44 8.53 4.45
C ASP A 84 -11.67 9.02 3.02
N ALA A 85 -12.93 9.37 2.71
CA ALA A 85 -13.32 9.85 1.41
C ALA A 85 -12.52 11.09 0.96
N GLU A 86 -12.09 11.93 1.89
CA GLU A 86 -11.28 13.11 1.60
C GLU A 86 -9.86 12.73 1.17
N THR A 87 -9.16 11.90 1.93
CA THR A 87 -7.80 11.44 1.61
C THR A 87 -7.79 10.64 0.29
N ALA A 88 -8.81 9.79 0.07
CA ALA A 88 -8.95 9.04 -1.17
C ALA A 88 -9.19 9.95 -2.39
N GLN A 89 -9.96 11.04 -2.25
CA GLN A 89 -10.13 12.04 -3.31
C GLN A 89 -8.86 12.86 -3.55
N GLN A 90 -8.05 13.12 -2.51
CA GLN A 90 -6.74 13.77 -2.67
C GLN A 90 -5.82 12.89 -3.52
N LEU A 91 -5.78 11.57 -3.30
CA LEU A 91 -5.06 10.62 -4.14
C LEU A 91 -5.56 10.62 -5.59
N LEU A 92 -6.89 10.64 -5.78
CA LEU A 92 -7.47 10.76 -7.12
C LEU A 92 -7.04 12.08 -7.81
N THR A 93 -6.99 13.18 -7.06
CA THR A 93 -6.53 14.48 -7.58
C THR A 93 -5.07 14.40 -8.05
N ILE A 94 -4.20 13.72 -7.30
CA ILE A 94 -2.80 13.47 -7.71
C ILE A 94 -2.76 12.71 -9.04
N LYS A 95 -3.55 11.64 -9.17
CA LYS A 95 -3.63 10.86 -10.41
C LYS A 95 -4.10 11.71 -11.60
N GLN A 96 -5.19 12.47 -11.44
CA GLN A 96 -5.68 13.39 -12.47
C GLN A 96 -4.67 14.51 -12.79
N GLY A 97 -3.88 14.94 -11.81
CA GLY A 97 -2.74 15.84 -12.00
C GLY A 97 -1.68 15.27 -12.92
N ILE A 98 -1.33 13.99 -12.71
CA ILE A 98 -0.35 13.26 -13.50
C ILE A 98 -0.87 13.10 -14.94
N ASP A 99 -2.13 12.74 -15.13
CA ASP A 99 -2.76 12.66 -16.46
C ASP A 99 -2.68 13.99 -17.21
N ARG A 100 -2.94 15.12 -16.53
CA ARG A 100 -2.83 16.47 -17.12
C ARG A 100 -1.40 16.88 -17.42
N LYS A 101 -0.44 16.52 -16.55
CA LYS A 101 0.98 16.87 -16.71
C LYS A 101 1.67 16.02 -17.78
N PHE A 102 1.24 14.77 -17.96
CA PHE A 102 1.83 13.80 -18.89
C PHE A 102 0.81 13.24 -19.90
N PRO A 103 0.13 14.10 -20.68
CA PRO A 103 -1.00 13.69 -21.52
C PRO A 103 -0.59 12.77 -22.68
N ASN A 104 0.67 12.84 -23.10
CA ASN A 104 1.20 12.06 -24.23
C ASN A 104 2.00 10.82 -23.79
N SER A 105 2.14 10.58 -22.48
CA SER A 105 2.84 9.41 -21.96
C SER A 105 1.98 8.14 -22.04
N SER A 106 2.60 6.97 -21.91
CA SER A 106 1.86 5.72 -21.74
C SER A 106 1.11 5.68 -20.41
N GLN A 107 0.09 4.83 -20.31
CA GLN A 107 -0.60 4.60 -19.04
C GLN A 107 0.34 4.03 -17.97
N GLU A 108 1.19 3.06 -18.35
CA GLU A 108 2.19 2.46 -17.46
C GLU A 108 3.13 3.51 -16.86
N PHE A 109 3.59 4.47 -17.65
CA PHE A 109 4.43 5.57 -17.15
C PHE A 109 3.68 6.43 -16.14
N ARG A 110 2.41 6.76 -16.41
CA ARG A 110 1.60 7.56 -15.47
C ARG A 110 1.31 6.80 -14.18
N ASP A 111 1.07 5.49 -14.27
CA ASP A 111 0.89 4.61 -13.12
C ASP A 111 2.18 4.53 -12.28
N TYR A 112 3.35 4.36 -12.93
CA TYR A 112 4.66 4.45 -12.29
C TYR A 112 4.86 5.79 -11.55
N ILE A 113 4.57 6.92 -12.21
CA ILE A 113 4.72 8.24 -11.59
C ILE A 113 3.79 8.38 -10.38
N PHE A 114 2.56 7.89 -10.46
CA PHE A 114 1.62 7.91 -9.33
C PHE A 114 2.19 7.14 -8.14
N LEU A 115 2.58 5.89 -8.35
CA LEU A 115 3.14 5.02 -7.32
C LEU A 115 4.44 5.61 -6.73
N ARG A 116 5.32 6.15 -7.58
CA ARG A 116 6.58 6.75 -7.13
C ARG A 116 6.37 8.01 -6.30
N VAL A 117 5.43 8.87 -6.69
CA VAL A 117 5.07 10.12 -5.99
C VAL A 117 4.42 9.81 -4.64
N VAL A 118 3.54 8.82 -4.57
CA VAL A 118 2.92 8.38 -3.30
C VAL A 118 3.97 7.73 -2.39
N GLY A 119 4.78 6.81 -2.91
CA GLY A 119 5.85 6.14 -2.14
C GLY A 119 6.88 7.12 -1.58
N ALA A 120 7.14 8.24 -2.26
CA ALA A 120 8.02 9.30 -1.78
C ALA A 120 7.57 9.95 -0.45
N ALA A 121 6.33 9.72 0.01
CA ALA A 121 5.92 10.18 1.33
C ALA A 121 6.76 9.57 2.48
N ASN A 122 7.29 8.36 2.27
CA ASN A 122 8.10 7.61 3.25
C ASN A 122 9.47 7.17 2.69
N TYR A 123 9.61 7.10 1.36
CA TYR A 123 10.77 6.54 0.66
C TYR A 123 11.30 7.52 -0.40
N ASP A 124 11.92 8.62 0.05
CA ASP A 124 12.43 9.70 -0.81
C ASP A 124 13.95 9.92 -0.74
N ASP A 125 14.66 9.14 0.09
CA ASP A 125 16.10 9.27 0.26
C ASP A 125 16.89 8.87 -1.01
N PHE A 126 18.21 9.09 -0.97
CA PHE A 126 19.09 8.77 -2.10
C PHE A 126 18.99 7.28 -2.51
N LYS A 127 18.89 6.36 -1.55
CA LYS A 127 18.80 4.92 -1.86
C LYS A 127 17.54 4.63 -2.65
N TRP A 128 16.40 5.16 -2.23
CA TRP A 128 15.13 4.95 -2.93
C TRP A 128 15.05 5.66 -4.27
N ASN A 129 15.73 6.79 -4.44
CA ASN A 129 15.89 7.41 -5.76
C ASN A 129 16.70 6.54 -6.73
N GLU A 130 17.70 5.80 -6.24
CA GLU A 130 18.47 4.83 -7.03
C GLU A 130 17.78 3.47 -7.19
N THR A 131 16.76 3.17 -6.40
CA THR A 131 16.00 1.89 -6.48
C THR A 131 14.74 2.05 -7.32
N ALA A 132 13.92 3.04 -7.00
CA ALA A 132 12.62 3.30 -7.60
C ALA A 132 12.65 4.42 -8.66
N GLY A 133 13.82 5.02 -8.90
CA GLY A 133 13.99 6.10 -9.87
C GLY A 133 13.76 7.49 -9.27
N GLY A 134 14.60 8.45 -9.67
CA GLY A 134 14.55 9.80 -9.13
C GLY A 134 13.39 10.65 -9.69
N LEU A 135 12.59 11.24 -8.82
CA LEU A 135 11.51 12.17 -9.22
C LEU A 135 12.04 13.50 -9.80
N TRP A 136 13.32 13.80 -9.63
CA TRP A 136 13.96 15.05 -10.07
C TRP A 136 13.97 15.21 -11.60
N GLN A 137 13.74 14.14 -12.34
CA GLN A 137 13.59 14.18 -13.80
C GLN A 137 12.24 14.78 -14.24
N TYR A 138 11.24 14.71 -13.35
CA TYR A 138 9.84 15.00 -13.66
C TYR A 138 9.32 16.23 -12.90
N PHE A 139 9.83 16.44 -11.69
CA PHE A 139 9.43 17.53 -10.79
C PHE A 139 10.66 18.23 -10.23
N TYR A 140 11.01 19.37 -10.83
CA TYR A 140 12.23 20.08 -10.48
C TYR A 140 12.07 21.59 -10.54
N TYR A 141 12.92 22.26 -9.75
CA TYR A 141 13.31 23.63 -10.00
C TYR A 141 14.43 23.65 -11.03
N GLU A 142 14.39 24.60 -11.96
CA GLU A 142 15.46 24.82 -12.92
C GLU A 142 16.02 26.23 -12.73
N PHE A 143 17.33 26.35 -12.51
CA PHE A 143 17.99 27.64 -12.34
C PHE A 143 19.28 27.70 -13.15
N VAL A 144 19.65 28.91 -13.59
CA VAL A 144 20.90 29.15 -14.32
C VAL A 144 22.06 29.08 -13.34
N SER A 145 22.91 28.06 -13.50
CA SER A 145 24.08 27.84 -12.66
C SER A 145 25.31 28.60 -13.14
N ASP A 146 25.37 28.90 -14.44
CA ASP A 146 26.42 29.72 -15.04
C ASP A 146 25.80 30.74 -16.01
N PRO A 147 25.81 32.04 -15.64
CA PRO A 147 25.27 33.10 -16.48
C PRO A 147 25.99 33.30 -17.82
N GLN A 148 27.26 32.88 -17.93
CA GLN A 148 28.06 33.07 -19.14
C GLN A 148 27.80 31.98 -20.18
N THR A 149 27.63 30.73 -19.74
CA THR A 149 27.34 29.59 -20.62
C THR A 149 25.85 29.31 -20.77
N GLY A 150 25.01 29.87 -19.89
CA GLY A 150 23.58 29.56 -19.82
C GLY A 150 23.29 28.17 -19.26
N GLN A 151 24.29 27.52 -18.64
CA GLN A 151 24.13 26.20 -18.04
C GLN A 151 23.05 26.25 -16.95
N LYS A 152 22.23 25.20 -16.90
CA LYS A 152 21.15 25.07 -15.93
C LYS A 152 21.35 23.85 -15.04
N LEU A 153 21.01 24.01 -13.77
CA LEU A 153 20.93 22.92 -12.79
C LEU A 153 19.48 22.65 -12.43
N ARG A 154 19.20 21.39 -12.07
CA ARG A 154 17.90 20.93 -11.60
C ARG A 154 18.00 20.45 -10.17
N THR A 155 17.01 20.83 -9.37
CA THR A 155 16.85 20.34 -7.98
C THR A 155 15.46 19.76 -7.82
N LEU A 156 15.35 18.59 -7.19
CA LEU A 156 14.08 17.93 -6.87
C LEU A 156 13.17 18.88 -6.06
N LYS A 157 11.92 19.01 -6.48
CA LYS A 157 10.90 19.65 -5.65
C LYS A 157 10.56 18.78 -4.43
N PRO A 158 10.39 19.35 -3.22
CA PRO A 158 9.84 18.64 -2.08
C PRO A 158 8.49 17.96 -2.42
N VAL A 159 8.20 16.81 -1.80
CA VAL A 159 6.97 16.03 -2.06
C VAL A 159 5.70 16.88 -1.91
N LEU A 160 5.65 17.76 -0.91
CA LEU A 160 4.53 18.69 -0.71
C LEU A 160 4.30 19.63 -1.90
N GLU A 161 5.35 20.07 -2.57
CA GLU A 161 5.24 20.93 -3.74
C GLU A 161 4.91 20.13 -5.00
N ILE A 162 5.36 18.87 -5.09
CA ILE A 162 4.93 17.93 -6.13
C ILE A 162 3.41 17.74 -6.04
N PHE A 163 2.89 17.48 -4.84
CA PHE A 163 1.45 17.36 -4.62
C PHE A 163 0.69 18.62 -5.03
N GLN A 164 1.26 19.81 -4.77
CA GLN A 164 0.67 21.07 -5.20
C GLN A 164 0.68 21.24 -6.72
N GLU A 165 1.80 20.92 -7.37
CA GLU A 165 1.93 20.96 -8.82
C GLU A 165 0.94 20.01 -9.51
N LEU A 166 0.64 18.88 -8.87
CA LEU A 166 -0.35 17.90 -9.35
C LEU A 166 -1.81 18.29 -9.03
N GLY A 167 -2.03 19.41 -8.35
CA GLY A 167 -3.34 20.06 -8.25
C GLY A 167 -3.92 20.16 -6.86
N LEU A 168 -3.22 19.73 -5.82
CA LEU A 168 -3.64 19.99 -4.44
C LEU A 168 -3.33 21.43 -4.04
N LYS A 169 -4.18 22.02 -3.20
CA LYS A 169 -3.81 23.24 -2.47
C LYS A 169 -2.82 22.89 -1.36
N GLU A 170 -2.05 23.87 -0.90
CA GLU A 170 -1.02 23.67 0.14
C GLU A 170 -1.55 22.93 1.38
N GLU A 171 -2.73 23.32 1.89
CA GLU A 171 -3.38 22.67 3.04
C GLU A 171 -3.67 21.19 2.77
N LYS A 172 -4.27 20.88 1.61
CA LYS A 172 -4.61 19.50 1.22
C LYS A 172 -3.38 18.66 0.87
N ALA A 173 -2.30 19.28 0.37
CA ALA A 173 -1.03 18.59 0.20
C ALA A 173 -0.41 18.19 1.54
N LYS A 174 -0.48 19.07 2.57
CA LYS A 174 -0.02 18.75 3.93
C LYS A 174 -0.86 17.64 4.57
N GLU A 175 -2.18 17.70 4.43
CA GLU A 175 -3.08 16.65 4.91
C GLU A 175 -2.79 15.30 4.25
N LEU A 176 -2.67 15.25 2.92
CA LEU A 176 -2.36 14.01 2.20
C LEU A 176 -1.02 13.43 2.67
N TYR A 177 0.03 14.26 2.68
CA TYR A 177 1.37 13.84 3.10
C TYR A 177 1.37 13.30 4.53
N TYR A 178 0.65 13.96 5.45
CA TYR A 178 0.51 13.50 6.83
C TYR A 178 -0.26 12.18 6.92
N ASN A 179 -1.38 12.04 6.22
CA ASN A 179 -2.19 10.82 6.27
C ASN A 179 -1.52 9.61 5.61
N LEU A 180 -0.74 9.79 4.55
CA LEU A 180 0.07 8.72 3.96
C LEU A 180 1.07 8.17 4.98
N ARG A 181 1.80 9.06 5.64
CA ARG A 181 2.78 8.67 6.67
C ARG A 181 2.11 8.06 7.90
N LEU A 182 0.94 8.56 8.28
CA LEU A 182 0.18 8.02 9.40
C LEU A 182 -0.37 6.63 9.09
N GLN A 183 -0.83 6.39 7.85
CA GLN A 183 -1.29 5.07 7.40
C GLN A 183 -0.12 4.08 7.38
N HIS A 184 1.03 4.46 6.83
CA HIS A 184 2.28 3.69 6.90
C HIS A 184 2.62 3.28 8.34
N GLU A 185 2.62 4.23 9.29
CA GLU A 185 2.95 3.92 10.68
C GLU A 185 1.90 3.02 11.37
N MET A 186 0.62 3.16 11.02
CA MET A 186 -0.50 2.49 11.71
C MET A 186 -0.95 1.18 11.06
N ALA A 187 -0.56 0.90 9.81
CA ALA A 187 -1.10 -0.17 8.98
C ALA A 187 -1.00 -1.54 9.67
N GLY A 188 0.13 -1.85 10.32
CA GLY A 188 0.36 -3.13 10.98
C GLY A 188 -0.40 -3.37 12.28
N GLY A 189 -1.09 -2.36 12.83
CA GLY A 189 -1.91 -2.51 14.04
C GLY A 189 -1.15 -2.58 15.37
N GLU A 190 0.16 -2.31 15.36
CA GLU A 190 0.99 -2.30 16.57
C GLU A 190 1.03 -0.93 17.29
N VAL A 191 0.53 0.12 16.63
CA VAL A 191 0.52 1.48 17.16
C VAL A 191 -0.45 1.61 18.35
N ALA A 192 0.00 2.34 19.37
CA ALA A 192 -0.78 2.59 20.58
C ALA A 192 -2.00 3.48 20.31
N ASN A 193 -3.15 3.09 20.86
CA ASN A 193 -4.32 3.99 20.97
C ASN A 193 -4.04 5.17 21.90
N ILE A 194 -4.92 6.17 21.92
CA ILE A 194 -4.69 7.43 22.64
C ILE A 194 -4.46 7.22 24.13
N THR A 195 -5.15 6.24 24.74
CA THR A 195 -5.00 5.91 26.16
C THR A 195 -3.57 5.48 26.46
N LYS A 196 -3.04 4.50 25.72
CA LYS A 196 -1.67 4.01 25.87
C LYS A 196 -0.63 5.04 25.40
N LEU A 197 -0.93 5.80 24.34
CA LEU A 197 -0.02 6.82 23.82
C LEU A 197 0.21 7.93 24.86
N LYS A 198 -0.83 8.32 25.61
CA LYS A 198 -0.71 9.32 26.69
C LYS A 198 0.19 8.87 27.85
N GLU A 199 0.33 7.56 28.08
CA GLU A 199 1.30 7.02 29.04
C GLU A 199 2.74 7.32 28.58
N LYS A 200 2.95 7.42 27.26
CA LYS A 200 4.21 7.81 26.63
C LYS A 200 4.24 9.30 26.29
N ARG A 201 4.30 10.14 27.33
CA ARG A 201 4.14 11.61 27.24
C ARG A 201 4.92 12.29 26.10
N PHE A 202 6.15 11.87 25.81
CA PHE A 202 6.96 12.45 24.73
C PHE A 202 6.41 12.11 23.34
N GLU A 203 6.06 10.84 23.10
CA GLU A 203 5.47 10.37 21.83
C GLU A 203 4.11 11.04 21.59
N TYR A 204 3.26 11.09 22.61
CA TYR A 204 1.96 11.80 22.55
C TYR A 204 2.12 13.27 22.16
N ASN A 205 3.00 14.01 22.84
CA ASN A 205 3.21 15.43 22.54
C ASN A 205 3.78 15.64 21.13
N SER A 206 4.71 14.78 20.71
CA SER A 206 5.28 14.82 19.35
C SER A 206 4.20 14.60 18.29
N ALA A 207 3.39 13.56 18.42
CA ALA A 207 2.28 13.27 17.52
C ALA A 207 1.25 14.41 17.49
N LYS A 208 0.88 14.94 18.67
CA LYS A 208 -0.05 16.07 18.79
C LYS A 208 0.48 17.34 18.11
N THR A 209 1.77 17.66 18.27
CA THR A 209 2.39 18.81 17.59
C THR A 209 2.48 18.62 16.08
N LYS A 210 2.77 17.40 15.59
CA LYS A 210 2.74 17.11 14.15
C LYS A 210 1.33 17.32 13.57
N TYR A 211 0.30 16.81 14.26
CA TYR A 211 -1.09 17.04 13.91
C TYR A 211 -1.45 18.53 13.88
N GLU A 212 -1.09 19.29 14.91
CA GLU A 212 -1.38 20.73 14.99
C GLU A 212 -0.71 21.53 13.86
N LYS A 213 0.50 21.17 13.44
CA LYS A 213 1.18 21.80 12.30
C LYS A 213 0.45 21.58 10.97
N VAL A 214 -0.28 20.48 10.83
CA VAL A 214 -1.00 20.11 9.60
C VAL A 214 -2.39 20.73 9.60
N TYR A 215 -3.13 20.58 10.71
CA TYR A 215 -4.55 20.97 10.81
C TYR A 215 -4.77 22.33 11.47
N GLY A 216 -3.72 23.02 11.92
CA GLY A 216 -3.77 24.35 12.53
C GLY A 216 -4.37 24.39 13.95
N THR A 217 -4.81 23.26 14.49
CA THR A 217 -5.38 23.14 15.84
C THR A 217 -5.05 21.77 16.41
N SER A 218 -4.98 21.68 17.74
CA SER A 218 -4.78 20.41 18.47
C SER A 218 -6.03 19.93 19.22
N GLY A 219 -7.17 20.63 19.05
CA GLY A 219 -8.39 20.40 19.82
C GLY A 219 -9.03 19.01 19.64
N ASN A 220 -8.95 18.45 18.43
CA ASN A 220 -9.56 17.16 18.09
C ASN A 220 -8.53 16.02 17.92
N PHE A 221 -7.27 16.22 18.35
CA PHE A 221 -6.18 15.27 18.12
C PHE A 221 -6.52 13.86 18.62
N ASP A 222 -7.03 13.74 19.85
CA ASP A 222 -7.30 12.44 20.47
C ASP A 222 -8.32 11.61 19.68
N GLN A 223 -9.44 12.25 19.29
CA GLN A 223 -10.48 11.60 18.49
C GLN A 223 -9.98 11.27 17.09
N PHE A 224 -9.21 12.17 16.47
CA PHE A 224 -8.59 11.95 15.19
C PHE A 224 -7.62 10.76 15.24
N TRP A 225 -6.77 10.68 16.26
CA TRP A 225 -5.79 9.61 16.40
C TRP A 225 -6.46 8.25 16.50
N ASP A 226 -7.43 8.09 17.40
CA ASP A 226 -8.11 6.82 17.59
C ASP A 226 -8.96 6.43 16.37
N SER A 227 -9.59 7.40 15.69
CA SER A 227 -10.35 7.10 14.48
C SER A 227 -9.45 6.66 13.34
N LYS A 228 -8.33 7.34 13.11
CA LYS A 228 -7.33 6.96 12.11
C LYS A 228 -6.65 5.65 12.45
N LEU A 229 -6.27 5.43 13.70
CA LEU A 229 -5.69 4.15 14.13
C LEU A 229 -6.66 3.02 13.85
N LYS A 230 -7.93 3.15 14.25
CA LYS A 230 -8.94 2.13 13.99
C LYS A 230 -9.12 1.87 12.48
N ALA A 231 -9.17 2.92 11.68
CA ALA A 231 -9.36 2.79 10.23
C ALA A 231 -8.12 2.21 9.53
N TYR A 232 -6.95 2.83 9.70
CA TYR A 232 -5.71 2.47 9.02
C TYR A 232 -5.15 1.12 9.43
N SER A 233 -5.43 0.65 10.65
CA SER A 233 -4.98 -0.68 11.11
C SER A 233 -6.00 -1.80 10.88
N ASN A 234 -7.12 -1.54 10.20
CA ASN A 234 -8.25 -2.49 10.14
C ASN A 234 -8.66 -3.00 11.53
N ASN A 235 -8.90 -2.06 12.46
CA ASN A 235 -9.21 -2.36 13.86
C ASN A 235 -8.16 -3.28 14.55
N GLY A 236 -6.88 -3.08 14.22
CA GLY A 236 -5.74 -3.86 14.73
C GLY A 236 -5.47 -5.19 14.02
N VAL A 237 -6.25 -5.56 13.00
CA VAL A 237 -6.01 -6.78 12.20
C VAL A 237 -4.89 -6.59 11.18
N GLY A 238 -4.70 -5.36 10.69
CA GLY A 238 -3.71 -4.97 9.70
C GLY A 238 -4.33 -4.66 8.33
N HIS A 239 -4.02 -3.50 7.76
CA HIS A 239 -4.16 -3.22 6.31
C HIS A 239 -2.79 -3.32 5.64
N ALA A 240 -2.75 -3.40 4.31
CA ALA A 240 -1.48 -3.22 3.59
C ALA A 240 -0.91 -1.82 3.87
N ASP A 241 0.41 -1.69 4.04
CA ASP A 241 1.06 -0.39 4.02
C ASP A 241 1.05 0.17 2.59
N PHE A 242 0.32 1.27 2.40
CA PHE A 242 0.10 1.82 1.07
C PHE A 242 1.36 2.45 0.47
N THR A 243 2.20 3.09 1.29
CA THR A 243 3.41 3.74 0.80
C THR A 243 4.51 2.73 0.53
N HIS A 244 4.60 1.67 1.34
CA HIS A 244 5.47 0.51 1.08
C HIS A 244 5.06 -0.14 -0.24
N GLN A 245 3.79 -0.54 -0.38
CA GLN A 245 3.28 -1.14 -1.61
C GLN A 245 3.56 -0.25 -2.83
N SER A 246 3.33 1.06 -2.68
CA SER A 246 3.56 2.03 -3.76
C SER A 246 5.02 2.10 -4.19
N ILE A 247 5.97 2.15 -3.24
CA ILE A 247 7.40 2.22 -3.61
C ILE A 247 7.92 0.90 -4.19
N THR A 248 7.42 -0.24 -3.70
CA THR A 248 7.72 -1.57 -4.22
C THR A 248 7.23 -1.69 -5.65
N MET A 249 5.97 -1.38 -5.92
CA MET A 249 5.43 -1.37 -7.29
C MET A 249 6.14 -0.35 -8.20
N ALA A 250 6.44 0.86 -7.69
CA ALA A 250 7.21 1.85 -8.44
C ALA A 250 8.60 1.33 -8.83
N THR A 251 9.25 0.56 -7.96
CA THR A 251 10.50 -0.14 -8.26
C THR A 251 10.30 -1.14 -9.40
N HIS A 252 9.23 -1.93 -9.38
CA HIS A 252 8.94 -2.88 -10.46
C HIS A 252 8.70 -2.22 -11.82
N LEU A 253 8.05 -1.05 -11.84
CA LEU A 253 7.67 -0.32 -13.06
C LEU A 253 8.70 0.73 -13.51
N ASN A 254 9.77 0.94 -12.74
CA ASN A 254 10.73 2.00 -13.02
C ASN A 254 11.36 1.82 -14.43
N PRO A 255 11.22 2.82 -15.31
CA PRO A 255 11.63 2.71 -16.70
C PRO A 255 13.16 2.81 -16.90
N ASN A 256 13.93 3.14 -15.86
CA ASN A 256 15.38 3.26 -15.96
C ASN A 256 16.03 1.90 -16.24
N GLN A 257 16.83 1.84 -17.31
CA GLN A 257 17.44 0.59 -17.78
C GLN A 257 18.60 0.09 -16.91
N VAL A 258 19.30 1.00 -16.21
CA VAL A 258 20.43 0.68 -15.33
C VAL A 258 20.42 1.64 -14.15
N GLN A 259 20.54 1.11 -12.94
CA GLN A 259 20.69 1.85 -11.69
C GLN A 259 21.82 1.30 -10.84
N LEU A 260 22.35 2.11 -9.91
CA LEU A 260 23.37 1.64 -8.97
C LEU A 260 22.87 0.50 -8.09
N SER A 261 21.56 0.49 -7.78
CA SER A 261 20.91 -0.59 -7.05
C SER A 261 21.01 -1.94 -7.79
N ASP A 262 21.18 -1.97 -9.11
CA ASP A 262 21.30 -3.21 -9.87
C ASP A 262 22.61 -3.96 -9.56
N LEU A 263 23.57 -3.34 -8.86
CA LEU A 263 24.74 -4.05 -8.30
C LEU A 263 24.36 -5.11 -7.25
N TYR A 264 23.15 -5.03 -6.67
CA TYR A 264 22.62 -6.03 -5.74
C TYR A 264 22.01 -7.24 -6.46
N GLY A 265 22.72 -7.77 -7.47
CA GLY A 265 22.33 -8.98 -8.19
C GLY A 265 21.38 -8.77 -9.38
N GLY A 266 21.32 -7.55 -9.93
CA GLY A 266 20.56 -7.21 -11.14
C GLY A 266 19.15 -6.67 -10.85
N ARG A 267 18.53 -6.08 -11.88
CA ARG A 267 17.25 -5.36 -11.75
C ARG A 267 16.11 -6.23 -11.22
N GLU A 268 15.99 -7.46 -11.69
CA GLU A 268 14.93 -8.37 -11.22
C GLU A 268 15.07 -8.71 -9.74
N ARG A 269 16.31 -8.81 -9.23
CA ARG A 269 16.53 -9.02 -7.79
C ARG A 269 16.23 -7.76 -7.00
N VAL A 270 16.55 -6.57 -7.51
CA VAL A 270 16.19 -5.29 -6.86
C VAL A 270 14.68 -5.15 -6.67
N LYS A 271 13.88 -5.66 -7.62
CA LYS A 271 12.42 -5.68 -7.50
C LYS A 271 11.94 -6.51 -6.31
N ASP A 272 12.48 -7.70 -6.12
CA ASP A 272 12.14 -8.55 -4.97
C ASP A 272 12.74 -8.00 -3.66
N LEU A 273 13.96 -7.47 -3.69
CA LEU A 273 14.62 -6.81 -2.56
C LEU A 273 13.90 -5.54 -2.10
N SER A 274 13.14 -4.88 -2.97
CA SER A 274 12.33 -3.72 -2.59
C SER A 274 11.04 -4.06 -1.86
N GLY A 275 10.67 -5.35 -1.79
CA GLY A 275 9.53 -5.85 -1.03
C GLY A 275 9.89 -7.15 -0.30
N TRP A 276 9.16 -8.24 -0.58
CA TRP A 276 9.23 -9.48 0.21
C TRP A 276 10.64 -10.03 0.48
N GLU A 277 11.57 -9.98 -0.48
CA GLU A 277 12.94 -10.47 -0.23
C GLU A 277 13.65 -9.53 0.76
N GLY A 278 13.49 -8.22 0.63
CA GLY A 278 14.05 -7.24 1.57
C GLY A 278 13.53 -7.41 2.99
N ASP A 279 12.23 -7.65 3.13
CA ASP A 279 11.56 -7.72 4.44
C ASP A 279 11.71 -9.08 5.14
N THR A 280 11.99 -10.14 4.38
CA THR A 280 12.15 -11.50 4.92
C THR A 280 13.60 -11.96 5.06
N THR A 281 14.57 -11.20 4.55
CA THR A 281 15.98 -11.62 4.48
C THR A 281 16.94 -10.54 4.99
N PHE A 282 18.22 -10.88 5.13
CA PHE A 282 19.30 -9.91 5.35
C PHE A 282 19.91 -9.39 4.03
N ASN A 283 19.27 -9.67 2.88
CA ASN A 283 19.85 -9.37 1.58
C ASN A 283 19.80 -7.86 1.25
N ALA A 284 18.95 -7.09 1.93
CA ALA A 284 18.85 -5.63 1.81
C ALA A 284 19.63 -4.89 2.92
N ASN A 285 20.77 -4.29 2.56
CA ASN A 285 21.49 -3.26 3.34
C ASN A 285 21.66 -3.51 4.87
N ASP A 286 21.91 -4.75 5.28
CA ASP A 286 22.10 -5.16 6.69
C ASP A 286 20.90 -4.88 7.62
N MET A 287 19.71 -4.61 7.06
CA MET A 287 18.49 -4.45 7.86
C MET A 287 18.00 -5.81 8.34
N LYS A 288 17.58 -5.86 9.61
CA LYS A 288 17.02 -7.09 10.18
C LYS A 288 15.67 -7.37 9.51
N PRO A 289 15.39 -8.62 9.09
CA PRO A 289 14.09 -9.03 8.58
C PRO A 289 12.97 -8.56 9.51
N SER A 290 11.97 -7.91 8.91
CA SER A 290 10.79 -7.38 9.57
C SER A 290 9.65 -7.40 8.55
N ILE A 291 8.68 -8.29 8.76
CA ILE A 291 7.50 -8.41 7.91
C ILE A 291 6.27 -8.49 8.81
N GLY A 292 5.67 -7.32 9.06
CA GLY A 292 4.41 -7.19 9.77
C GLY A 292 3.23 -7.68 8.91
N GLU A 293 2.00 -7.61 9.43
CA GLU A 293 0.82 -7.95 8.61
C GLU A 293 0.61 -6.94 7.47
N ASP A 294 1.03 -5.70 7.69
CA ASP A 294 1.04 -4.60 6.73
C ASP A 294 2.01 -4.82 5.59
N ASP A 295 3.28 -5.06 5.89
CA ASP A 295 4.30 -5.37 4.88
C ASP A 295 3.98 -6.70 4.18
N TYR A 296 3.53 -7.72 4.91
CA TYR A 296 3.06 -8.99 4.34
C TYR A 296 2.03 -8.78 3.22
N LYS A 297 1.02 -7.92 3.47
CA LYS A 297 0.00 -7.63 2.47
C LYS A 297 0.57 -6.75 1.36
N ALA A 298 1.32 -5.70 1.69
CA ALA A 298 1.92 -4.78 0.73
C ALA A 298 2.82 -5.52 -0.28
N ASP A 299 3.63 -6.46 0.19
CA ASP A 299 4.56 -7.23 -0.61
C ASP A 299 3.88 -8.21 -1.57
N LEU A 300 2.99 -9.06 -1.04
CA LEU A 300 2.26 -10.03 -1.86
C LEU A 300 1.37 -9.30 -2.86
N ASP A 301 0.67 -8.25 -2.42
CA ASP A 301 -0.21 -7.46 -3.27
C ASP A 301 0.59 -6.73 -4.35
N SER A 302 1.78 -6.19 -4.05
CA SER A 302 2.66 -5.58 -5.06
C SER A 302 2.99 -6.54 -6.19
N VAL A 303 3.43 -7.75 -5.86
CA VAL A 303 3.77 -8.78 -6.86
C VAL A 303 2.55 -9.16 -7.70
N ASN A 304 1.38 -9.34 -7.06
CA ASN A 304 0.15 -9.72 -7.75
C ASN A 304 -0.34 -8.62 -8.69
N LEU A 305 -0.37 -7.37 -8.22
CA LEU A 305 -0.79 -6.23 -9.02
C LEU A 305 0.14 -5.99 -10.20
N ILE A 306 1.47 -6.09 -10.01
CA ILE A 306 2.43 -6.02 -11.10
C ILE A 306 2.22 -7.15 -12.10
N GLY A 307 1.99 -8.39 -11.64
CA GLY A 307 1.68 -9.52 -12.52
C GLY A 307 0.40 -9.32 -13.34
N ARG A 308 -0.60 -8.62 -12.80
CA ARG A 308 -1.81 -8.20 -13.53
C ARG A 308 -1.53 -7.08 -14.53
N MET A 309 -0.75 -6.07 -14.15
CA MET A 309 -0.37 -4.96 -15.03
C MET A 309 0.48 -5.43 -16.22
N GLN A 310 1.40 -6.37 -16.00
CA GLN A 310 2.19 -7.02 -17.07
C GLN A 310 1.32 -7.78 -18.08
N LYS A 311 0.09 -8.17 -17.71
CA LYS A 311 -0.91 -8.78 -18.60
C LYS A 311 -1.78 -7.73 -19.33
N GLY A 312 -1.44 -6.45 -19.22
CA GLY A 312 -2.03 -5.34 -19.97
C GLY A 312 -3.09 -4.54 -19.21
N GLN A 313 -3.30 -4.78 -17.91
CA GLN A 313 -4.17 -3.95 -17.09
C GLN A 313 -3.47 -2.64 -16.69
N SER A 314 -4.21 -1.52 -16.64
CA SER A 314 -3.74 -0.33 -15.92
C SER A 314 -3.71 -0.58 -14.42
N TYR A 315 -3.04 0.27 -13.65
CA TYR A 315 -3.04 0.19 -12.19
C TYR A 315 -4.46 0.19 -11.61
N ASP A 316 -5.35 1.07 -12.07
CA ASP A 316 -6.73 1.13 -11.57
C ASP A 316 -7.50 -0.18 -11.85
N GLN A 317 -7.28 -0.78 -13.03
CA GLN A 317 -7.92 -2.04 -13.39
C GLN A 317 -7.35 -3.20 -12.56
N ALA A 318 -6.03 -3.23 -12.37
CA ALA A 318 -5.35 -4.24 -11.58
C ALA A 318 -5.80 -4.17 -10.12
N ILE A 319 -5.78 -2.99 -9.51
CA ILE A 319 -6.12 -2.82 -8.09
C ILE A 319 -7.58 -3.13 -7.80
N SER A 320 -8.51 -2.62 -8.61
CA SER A 320 -9.93 -2.88 -8.40
C SER A 320 -10.29 -4.35 -8.65
N SER A 321 -9.77 -4.98 -9.72
CA SER A 321 -10.05 -6.40 -9.98
C SER A 321 -9.41 -7.33 -8.96
N TYR A 322 -8.20 -7.01 -8.49
CA TYR A 322 -7.48 -7.82 -7.52
C TYR A 322 -8.18 -7.85 -6.17
N TYR A 323 -8.52 -6.68 -5.63
CA TYR A 323 -9.20 -6.62 -4.34
C TYR A 323 -10.63 -7.18 -4.42
N ALA A 324 -11.32 -7.05 -5.55
CA ALA A 324 -12.60 -7.74 -5.77
C ALA A 324 -12.45 -9.28 -5.71
N ASP A 325 -11.36 -9.84 -6.23
CA ASP A 325 -11.10 -11.28 -6.14
C ASP A 325 -10.67 -11.71 -4.73
N LEU A 326 -9.89 -10.88 -4.02
CA LEU A 326 -9.54 -11.11 -2.62
C LEU A 326 -10.77 -11.14 -1.71
N GLN A 327 -11.82 -10.37 -2.06
CA GLN A 327 -13.10 -10.53 -1.39
C GLN A 327 -13.62 -11.95 -1.62
N LYS A 328 -13.65 -12.52 -2.82
CA LYS A 328 -14.29 -13.83 -3.03
C LYS A 328 -13.59 -14.99 -2.30
N ASP A 329 -12.28 -14.92 -2.08
CA ASP A 329 -11.50 -15.96 -1.40
C ASP A 329 -10.31 -15.38 -0.62
N SER A 330 -10.28 -15.63 0.68
CA SER A 330 -9.24 -15.10 1.59
C SER A 330 -7.83 -15.64 1.34
N SER A 331 -7.70 -16.77 0.64
CA SER A 331 -6.40 -17.38 0.25
C SER A 331 -5.96 -17.00 -1.17
N GLN A 332 -6.74 -16.15 -1.84
CA GLN A 332 -6.44 -15.67 -3.18
C GLN A 332 -5.11 -14.90 -3.23
N ARG A 333 -4.77 -14.14 -2.19
CA ARG A 333 -3.53 -13.35 -2.10
C ARG A 333 -2.30 -14.26 -2.25
N GLU A 334 -2.24 -15.29 -1.42
CA GLU A 334 -1.13 -16.24 -1.37
C GLU A 334 -1.07 -17.10 -2.64
N ARG A 335 -2.21 -17.62 -3.11
CA ARG A 335 -2.26 -18.41 -4.34
C ARG A 335 -1.86 -17.60 -5.57
N GLU A 336 -2.28 -16.34 -5.65
CA GLU A 336 -1.89 -15.49 -6.77
C GLU A 336 -0.41 -15.12 -6.68
N PHE A 337 0.12 -14.92 -5.47
CA PHE A 337 1.56 -14.70 -5.27
C PHE A 337 2.36 -15.91 -5.77
N LEU A 338 1.96 -17.14 -5.41
CA LEU A 338 2.64 -18.35 -5.85
C LEU A 338 2.49 -18.67 -7.35
N LYS A 339 1.55 -18.02 -8.06
CA LYS A 339 1.51 -18.04 -9.54
C LYS A 339 2.57 -17.13 -10.16
N ASN A 340 3.00 -16.09 -9.44
CA ASN A 340 3.99 -15.12 -9.88
C ASN A 340 5.41 -15.45 -9.37
N LYS A 341 5.52 -16.13 -8.23
CA LYS A 341 6.77 -16.50 -7.57
C LYS A 341 6.76 -17.97 -7.16
N ASP A 342 7.75 -18.72 -7.63
CA ASP A 342 7.89 -20.14 -7.29
C ASP A 342 8.14 -20.32 -5.78
N TRP A 343 7.36 -21.21 -5.15
CA TRP A 343 7.43 -21.47 -3.71
C TRP A 343 8.82 -21.91 -3.24
N ASN A 344 9.47 -22.83 -3.98
CA ASN A 344 10.79 -23.31 -3.59
C ASN A 344 11.82 -22.19 -3.65
N THR A 345 11.74 -21.34 -4.68
CA THR A 345 12.60 -20.16 -4.81
C THR A 345 12.44 -19.22 -3.62
N VAL A 346 11.19 -18.88 -3.26
CA VAL A 346 10.90 -18.02 -2.09
C VAL A 346 11.42 -18.63 -0.80
N ARG A 347 11.12 -19.91 -0.55
CA ARG A 347 11.57 -20.64 0.64
C ARG A 347 13.09 -20.69 0.73
N ASP A 348 13.75 -21.08 -0.36
CA ASP A 348 15.20 -21.30 -0.38
C ASP A 348 15.96 -19.97 -0.22
N THR A 349 15.49 -18.89 -0.86
CA THR A 349 16.04 -17.54 -0.67
C THR A 349 15.98 -17.11 0.80
N ILE A 350 14.86 -17.34 1.49
CA ILE A 350 14.71 -17.01 2.91
C ILE A 350 15.61 -17.91 3.77
N TYR A 351 15.62 -19.21 3.50
CA TYR A 351 16.41 -20.17 4.28
C TYR A 351 17.90 -19.91 4.17
N ASP A 352 18.40 -19.60 2.98
CA ASP A 352 19.81 -19.30 2.77
C ASP A 352 20.23 -18.02 3.50
N SER A 353 19.36 -17.00 3.52
CA SER A 353 19.67 -15.74 4.21
C SER A 353 19.57 -15.85 5.75
N LEU A 354 18.60 -16.62 6.26
CA LEU A 354 18.35 -16.71 7.70
C LEU A 354 19.07 -17.87 8.39
N ARG A 355 19.77 -18.73 7.64
CA ARG A 355 20.54 -19.83 8.21
C ARG A 355 21.70 -19.29 9.06
N PRO A 356 21.75 -19.57 10.36
CA PRO A 356 22.87 -19.15 11.20
C PRO A 356 24.17 -19.81 10.74
N THR A 357 25.26 -19.05 10.72
CA THR A 357 26.59 -19.54 10.34
C THR A 357 27.38 -20.07 11.54
N ASP A 358 26.97 -19.72 12.75
CA ASP A 358 27.62 -20.06 14.03
C ASP A 358 27.00 -21.28 14.73
N ILE A 359 25.86 -21.78 14.25
CA ILE A 359 25.13 -22.91 14.83
C ILE A 359 24.88 -23.96 13.73
N LYS A 360 25.27 -25.21 13.99
CA LYS A 360 24.89 -26.33 13.13
C LYS A 360 23.42 -26.69 13.37
N LEU A 361 22.60 -26.62 12.32
CA LEU A 361 21.20 -27.05 12.33
C LEU A 361 21.05 -28.39 11.61
N ASP A 362 20.34 -29.33 12.23
CA ASP A 362 20.13 -30.68 11.70
C ASP A 362 18.94 -30.72 10.73
N GLY A 363 19.15 -30.17 9.53
CA GLY A 363 18.17 -30.18 8.45
C GLY A 363 17.11 -29.08 8.52
N GLU A 364 16.11 -29.18 7.64
CA GLU A 364 15.10 -28.14 7.43
C GLU A 364 14.21 -27.90 8.65
N GLY A 365 13.78 -28.97 9.35
CA GLY A 365 12.94 -28.84 10.55
C GLY A 365 13.60 -28.02 11.66
N ALA A 366 14.92 -28.17 11.86
CA ALA A 366 15.68 -27.37 12.81
C ALA A 366 15.78 -25.90 12.39
N LEU A 367 15.87 -25.63 11.08
CA LEU A 367 15.85 -24.27 10.53
C LEU A 367 14.48 -23.61 10.66
N LYS A 368 13.39 -24.31 10.36
CA LYS A 368 12.02 -23.83 10.60
C LYS A 368 11.82 -23.41 12.06
N ALA A 369 12.20 -24.26 13.02
CA ALA A 369 12.12 -23.95 14.45
C ALA A 369 13.01 -22.77 14.87
N TYR A 370 14.19 -22.63 14.26
CA TYR A 370 15.06 -21.47 14.47
C TYR A 370 14.39 -20.17 13.99
N ILE A 371 13.85 -20.18 12.77
CA ILE A 371 13.16 -19.03 12.16
C ILE A 371 11.93 -18.66 12.99
N GLU A 372 11.10 -19.63 13.38
CA GLU A 372 9.93 -19.39 14.24
C GLU A 372 10.28 -18.65 15.53
N ARG A 373 11.38 -19.04 16.18
CA ARG A 373 11.80 -18.43 17.44
C ARG A 373 12.45 -17.05 17.26
N LYS A 374 13.20 -16.83 16.17
CA LYS A 374 14.03 -15.63 15.98
C LYS A 374 13.38 -14.56 15.09
N TYR A 375 12.52 -14.99 14.17
CA TYR A 375 11.85 -14.20 13.14
C TYR A 375 10.39 -14.65 12.98
N PRO A 376 9.53 -14.45 14.00
CA PRO A 376 8.16 -14.95 14.01
C PRO A 376 7.31 -14.43 12.84
N GLY A 377 7.53 -13.18 12.39
CA GLY A 377 6.87 -12.63 11.20
C GLY A 377 7.21 -13.42 9.93
N VAL A 378 8.50 -13.71 9.71
CA VAL A 378 8.95 -14.51 8.57
C VAL A 378 8.44 -15.96 8.63
N SER A 379 8.39 -16.55 9.84
CA SER A 379 7.76 -17.87 10.03
C SER A 379 6.29 -17.86 9.63
N LYS A 380 5.53 -16.84 10.06
CA LYS A 380 4.12 -16.67 9.68
C LYS A 380 3.96 -16.51 8.17
N PHE A 381 4.82 -15.72 7.52
CA PHE A 381 4.86 -15.57 6.06
C PHE A 381 5.04 -16.91 5.36
N LEU A 382 6.08 -17.67 5.73
CA LEU A 382 6.37 -18.98 5.13
C LEU A 382 5.22 -19.97 5.32
N ASN A 383 4.66 -20.06 6.53
CA ASN A 383 3.58 -20.99 6.84
C ASN A 383 2.31 -20.70 6.02
N ARG A 384 1.98 -19.42 5.80
CA ARG A 384 0.79 -19.04 5.00
C ARG A 384 0.94 -19.42 3.53
N LEU A 385 2.14 -19.24 2.96
CA LEU A 385 2.43 -19.66 1.60
C LEU A 385 2.50 -21.17 1.46
N GLU A 386 3.14 -21.88 2.41
CA GLU A 386 3.27 -23.34 2.39
C GLU A 386 1.91 -24.05 2.33
N VAL A 387 0.89 -23.53 3.02
CA VAL A 387 -0.48 -24.08 3.04
C VAL A 387 -1.16 -24.07 1.66
N VAL A 388 -0.73 -23.21 0.74
CA VAL A 388 -1.34 -23.07 -0.59
C VAL A 388 -0.39 -23.39 -1.73
N ALA A 389 0.77 -23.99 -1.43
CA ALA A 389 1.80 -24.32 -2.41
C ALA A 389 1.57 -25.64 -3.16
N ASP A 390 0.50 -26.38 -2.83
CA ASP A 390 0.13 -27.68 -3.41
C ASP A 390 -0.49 -27.60 -4.82
#